data_AF-A0A4R6PY28-F1
#
_entry.id   AF-A0A4R6PY28-F1
#
_cell.length_a   1.000
_cell.length_b   1.000
_cell.length_c   1.000
_cell.angle_alpha   90.00
_cell.angle_beta   90.00
_cell.angle_gamma   90.00
#
_symmetry.space_group_name_H-M   'P 1'
#
loop_
_entity.id
_entity.type
_entity.pdbx_description
1 polymer ?
#
loop_
_entity_poly.entity_id
_entity_poly.type
_entity_poly.pdbx_seq_one_letter_code
_entity_poly.pdbx_strand_id
1 'polypeptide(L)'
;MKKYLDVLKTVDLFKDIDECDLQPLLSCLSAKESHYEKSQTVFSTGERIERFGIVLSGQVQIVQDDYYGNRSILAKIDIGNLFAESFACSETKTLPVSVITTTESDLLFIDCHRLAVPCTKACGFRSRLIQNMLSIVSTKNILLTQKIEFISKRTTREKLLAYLSAEAKKA
;
A
#
# COMPACT_ATOMS: atom_id res chain seq x y z
N MET A 1 -2.67 -17.60 -7.21
CA MET A 1 -3.63 -16.67 -7.89
C MET A 1 -5.13 -17.03 -7.80
N LYS A 2 -5.65 -18.16 -8.31
CA LYS A 2 -7.12 -18.46 -8.24
C LYS A 2 -7.70 -18.41 -6.81
N LYS A 3 -6.90 -18.80 -5.80
CA LYS A 3 -7.23 -18.76 -4.37
C LYS A 3 -7.52 -17.35 -3.83
N TYR A 4 -7.01 -16.29 -4.46
CA TYR A 4 -7.11 -14.91 -3.95
C TYR A 4 -8.00 -14.01 -4.82
N LEU A 5 -8.80 -14.58 -5.74
CA LEU A 5 -9.66 -13.80 -6.62
C LEU A 5 -10.66 -12.94 -5.83
N ASP A 6 -11.23 -13.48 -4.76
CA ASP A 6 -12.19 -12.74 -3.92
C ASP A 6 -11.53 -11.54 -3.24
N VAL A 7 -10.30 -11.69 -2.75
CA VAL A 7 -9.53 -10.58 -2.17
C VAL A 7 -9.17 -9.55 -3.23
N LEU A 8 -8.76 -9.99 -4.42
CA LEU A 8 -8.38 -9.06 -5.48
C LEU A 8 -9.55 -8.20 -5.97
N LYS A 9 -10.78 -8.72 -5.92
CA LYS A 9 -12.00 -7.94 -6.22
C LYS A 9 -12.24 -6.81 -5.22
N THR A 10 -11.80 -6.96 -3.96
CA THR A 10 -11.94 -5.92 -2.94
C THR A 10 -10.81 -4.89 -2.97
N VAL A 11 -9.74 -5.14 -3.73
CA VAL A 11 -8.62 -4.20 -3.85
C VAL A 11 -9.04 -3.01 -4.71
N ASP A 12 -8.99 -1.81 -4.15
CA ASP A 12 -9.37 -0.57 -4.84
C ASP A 12 -8.64 -0.35 -6.18
N LEU A 13 -7.42 -0.89 -6.32
CA LEU A 13 -6.66 -0.81 -7.57
C LEU A 13 -7.41 -1.45 -8.74
N PHE A 14 -8.14 -2.54 -8.49
CA PHE A 14 -8.88 -3.29 -9.51
C PHE A 14 -10.37 -2.95 -9.54
N LYS A 15 -10.79 -1.86 -8.89
CA LYS A 15 -12.18 -1.42 -8.89
C LYS A 15 -12.70 -1.14 -10.30
N ASP A 16 -13.89 -1.66 -10.59
CA ASP A 16 -14.58 -1.63 -11.89
C ASP A 16 -13.79 -2.36 -13.00
N ILE A 17 -13.10 -3.45 -12.66
CA ILE A 17 -12.51 -4.40 -13.60
C ILE A 17 -13.18 -5.76 -13.40
N ASP A 18 -13.69 -6.34 -14.48
CA ASP A 18 -14.38 -7.62 -14.44
C ASP A 18 -13.41 -8.77 -14.10
N GLU A 19 -13.92 -9.79 -13.43
CA GLU A 19 -13.13 -10.95 -13.00
C GLU A 19 -12.47 -11.68 -14.18
N CYS A 20 -13.16 -11.76 -15.31
CA CYS A 20 -12.66 -12.37 -16.55
C CYS A 20 -11.40 -11.66 -17.06
N ASP A 21 -11.27 -10.37 -16.80
CA ASP A 21 -10.16 -9.53 -17.26
C ASP A 21 -9.01 -9.44 -16.25
N LEU A 22 -9.26 -9.82 -15.00
CA LEU A 22 -8.29 -9.71 -13.91
C LEU A 22 -7.05 -10.58 -14.13
N GLN A 23 -7.20 -11.84 -14.57
CA GLN A 23 -6.05 -12.72 -14.84
C GLN A 23 -5.15 -12.20 -15.98
N PRO A 24 -5.71 -11.87 -17.17
CA PRO A 24 -4.93 -11.22 -18.23
C PRO A 24 -4.23 -9.94 -17.75
N LEU A 25 -4.91 -9.13 -16.94
CA LEU A 25 -4.36 -7.89 -16.39
C LEU A 25 -3.17 -8.15 -15.47
N LEU A 26 -3.29 -9.08 -14.53
CA LEU A 26 -2.21 -9.43 -13.61
C LEU A 26 -0.98 -9.98 -14.33
N SER A 27 -1.19 -10.73 -15.43
CA SER A 27 -0.10 -11.18 -16.29
C SER A 27 0.61 -10.02 -16.99
N CYS A 28 -0.15 -9.01 -17.44
CA CYS A 28 0.40 -7.79 -18.05
C CYS A 28 1.21 -6.96 -17.04
N LEU A 29 0.73 -6.90 -15.80
CA LEU A 29 1.37 -6.18 -14.70
C LEU A 29 2.60 -6.90 -14.14
N SER A 30 2.96 -8.07 -14.68
CA SER A 30 4.05 -8.91 -14.19
C SER A 30 3.92 -9.21 -12.69
N ALA A 31 2.68 -9.43 -12.24
CA ALA A 31 2.39 -9.62 -10.83
C ALA A 31 3.05 -10.90 -10.29
N LYS A 32 3.70 -10.80 -9.12
CA LYS A 32 4.40 -11.93 -8.47
C LYS A 32 3.88 -12.16 -7.08
N GLU A 33 3.48 -13.39 -6.79
CA GLU A 33 3.03 -13.83 -5.48
C GLU A 33 4.24 -14.32 -4.67
N SER A 34 4.37 -13.89 -3.42
CA SER A 34 5.39 -14.38 -2.50
C SER A 34 4.79 -14.60 -1.11
N HIS A 35 5.23 -15.68 -0.48
CA HIS A 35 4.85 -16.04 0.87
C HIS A 35 5.89 -15.55 1.89
N TYR A 36 5.44 -15.08 3.04
CA TYR A 36 6.29 -14.62 4.13
C TYR A 36 5.78 -15.13 5.48
N GLU A 37 6.71 -15.61 6.30
CA GLU A 37 6.46 -15.99 7.69
C GLU A 37 6.24 -14.75 8.56
N LYS A 38 5.69 -14.94 9.75
CA LYS A 38 5.56 -13.87 10.75
C LYS A 38 6.91 -13.21 11.06
N SER A 39 6.92 -11.88 11.16
CA SER A 39 8.10 -11.07 11.51
C SER A 39 9.24 -11.11 10.49
N GLN A 40 8.96 -11.49 9.24
CA GLN A 40 9.90 -11.35 8.13
C GLN A 40 9.85 -9.96 7.51
N THR A 41 11.02 -9.47 7.11
CA THR A 41 11.16 -8.20 6.39
C THR A 41 10.83 -8.41 4.92
N VAL A 42 9.85 -7.65 4.43
CA VAL A 42 9.42 -7.63 3.03
C VAL A 42 10.26 -6.63 2.23
N PHE A 43 10.44 -5.43 2.77
CA PHE A 43 11.30 -4.39 2.21
C PHE A 43 12.13 -3.77 3.32
N SER A 44 13.39 -3.45 3.02
CA SER A 44 14.31 -2.85 3.99
C SER A 44 14.51 -1.36 3.74
N THR A 45 14.73 -0.61 4.82
CA THR A 45 15.19 0.78 4.71
C THR A 45 16.49 0.84 3.90
N GLY A 46 16.60 1.77 2.97
CA GLY A 46 17.73 1.92 2.05
C GLY A 46 17.60 1.10 0.77
N GLU A 47 16.63 0.21 0.67
CA GLU A 47 16.38 -0.58 -0.55
C GLU A 47 15.77 0.31 -1.65
N ARG A 48 16.22 0.10 -2.89
CA ARG A 48 15.58 0.69 -4.06
C ARG A 48 14.51 -0.27 -4.56
N ILE A 49 13.28 0.19 -4.63
CA ILE A 49 12.14 -0.61 -5.07
C ILE A 49 11.49 -0.01 -6.31
N GLU A 50 11.07 -0.88 -7.20
CA GLU A 50 10.26 -0.56 -8.40
C GLU A 50 8.88 -1.22 -8.31
N ARG A 51 8.68 -2.07 -7.28
CA ARG A 51 7.44 -2.81 -7.06
C ARG A 51 6.79 -2.37 -5.77
N PHE A 52 5.47 -2.22 -5.82
CA PHE A 52 4.64 -2.09 -4.64
C PHE A 52 3.94 -3.41 -4.35
N GLY A 53 3.43 -3.57 -3.14
CA GLY A 53 2.78 -4.80 -2.71
C GLY A 53 1.31 -4.63 -2.40
N ILE A 54 0.57 -5.73 -2.45
CA ILE A 54 -0.82 -5.88 -2.01
C ILE A 54 -0.86 -7.06 -1.04
N VAL A 55 -1.55 -6.88 0.09
CA VAL A 55 -1.74 -7.96 1.08
C VAL A 55 -2.87 -8.88 0.60
N LEU A 56 -2.56 -10.13 0.28
CA LEU A 56 -3.56 -11.15 -0.12
C LEU A 56 -4.11 -11.91 1.09
N SER A 57 -3.26 -12.16 2.08
CA SER A 57 -3.60 -12.77 3.37
C SER A 57 -2.66 -12.22 4.46
N GLY A 58 -3.07 -12.31 5.72
CA GLY A 58 -2.27 -11.82 6.84
C GLY A 58 -2.27 -10.29 6.98
N GLN A 59 -1.15 -9.74 7.46
CA GLN A 59 -1.01 -8.31 7.73
C GLN A 59 0.47 -7.90 7.70
N VAL A 60 0.73 -6.69 7.20
CA VAL A 60 2.06 -6.07 7.23
C VAL A 60 2.05 -4.74 7.97
N GLN A 61 3.20 -4.34 8.50
CA GLN A 61 3.41 -3.06 9.15
C GLN A 61 4.53 -2.30 8.46
N ILE A 62 4.33 -0.98 8.33
CA ILE A 62 5.35 -0.05 7.88
C ILE A 62 6.00 0.53 9.14
N VAL A 63 7.29 0.31 9.27
CA VAL A 63 8.08 0.76 10.42
C VAL A 63 9.19 1.69 9.97
N GLN A 64 9.48 2.68 10.82
CA GLN A 64 10.61 3.57 10.66
C GLN A 64 11.50 3.44 11.89
N ASP A 65 12.75 3.12 11.66
CA ASP A 65 13.78 3.11 12.70
C ASP A 65 14.51 4.45 12.64
N ASP A 66 14.61 5.15 13.78
CA ASP A 66 15.39 6.38 13.88
C ASP A 66 16.87 6.09 14.16
N TYR A 67 17.70 7.14 14.09
CA TYR A 67 19.15 7.02 14.33
C TYR A 67 19.50 6.48 15.73
N TYR A 68 18.61 6.68 16.71
CA TYR A 68 18.81 6.23 18.08
C TYR A 68 18.29 4.80 18.32
N GLY A 69 17.82 4.13 17.27
CA GLY A 69 17.28 2.76 17.34
C GLY A 69 15.84 2.67 17.81
N ASN A 70 15.11 3.79 17.92
CA ASN A 70 13.70 3.77 18.24
C ASN A 70 12.90 3.37 17.00
N ARG A 71 12.02 2.39 17.17
CA ARG A 71 11.11 1.93 16.13
C ARG A 71 9.74 2.59 16.27
N SER A 72 9.31 3.28 15.22
CA SER A 72 7.97 3.85 15.10
C SER A 72 7.14 3.06 14.09
N ILE A 73 5.93 2.65 14.47
CA ILE A 73 4.96 2.02 13.56
C ILE A 73 4.18 3.14 12.87
N LEU A 74 4.36 3.31 11.57
CA LEU A 74 3.71 4.37 10.79
C LEU A 74 2.31 3.96 10.32
N ALA A 75 2.15 2.70 9.94
CA ALA A 75 0.90 2.13 9.47
C ALA A 75 0.87 0.61 9.63
N LYS A 76 -0.33 0.07 9.80
CA LYS A 76 -0.65 -1.35 9.59
C LYS A 76 -1.47 -1.44 8.32
N ILE A 77 -1.18 -2.46 7.50
CA ILE A 77 -1.78 -2.66 6.20
C ILE A 77 -2.44 -4.04 6.22
N ASP A 78 -3.75 -4.02 6.11
CA ASP A 78 -4.60 -5.22 6.12
C ASP A 78 -4.85 -5.75 4.71
N ILE A 79 -5.45 -6.94 4.64
CA ILE A 79 -5.86 -7.63 3.42
C ILE A 79 -6.59 -6.67 2.46
N GLY A 80 -6.26 -6.75 1.17
CA GLY A 80 -6.85 -5.93 0.12
C GLY A 80 -6.22 -4.53 -0.04
N ASN A 81 -5.30 -4.14 0.84
CA ASN A 81 -4.66 -2.83 0.77
C ASN A 81 -3.26 -2.88 0.17
N LEU A 82 -2.87 -1.77 -0.46
CA LEU A 82 -1.55 -1.56 -1.05
C LEU A 82 -0.55 -1.05 -0.01
N PHE A 83 0.73 -1.37 -0.22
CA PHE A 83 1.85 -0.77 0.49
C PHE A 83 3.02 -0.45 -0.44
N ALA A 84 3.83 0.53 -0.03
CA ALA A 84 4.99 1.03 -0.76
C ALA A 84 4.69 1.63 -2.15
N GLU A 85 3.42 1.86 -2.51
CA GLU A 85 3.02 2.39 -3.80
C GLU A 85 3.56 3.81 -4.07
N SER A 86 3.53 4.69 -3.06
CA SER A 86 4.07 6.05 -3.21
C SER A 86 5.57 6.04 -3.46
N PHE A 87 6.30 5.09 -2.87
CA PHE A 87 7.75 4.97 -3.05
C PHE A 87 8.09 4.33 -4.39
N ALA A 88 7.44 3.20 -4.73
CA ALA A 88 7.65 2.48 -5.98
C ALA A 88 7.29 3.31 -7.23
N CYS A 89 6.31 4.20 -7.12
CA CYS A 89 5.87 5.07 -8.23
C CYS A 89 6.55 6.44 -8.26
N SER A 90 7.38 6.76 -7.27
CA SER A 90 8.17 8.00 -7.24
C SER A 90 9.56 7.78 -7.80
N GLU A 91 10.24 8.85 -8.21
CA GLU A 91 11.67 8.81 -8.58
C GLU A 91 12.60 8.73 -7.35
N THR A 92 12.06 8.40 -6.17
CA THR A 92 12.84 8.31 -4.93
C THR A 92 13.86 7.19 -5.02
N LYS A 93 15.11 7.48 -4.63
CA LYS A 93 16.22 6.54 -4.79
C LYS A 93 16.14 5.32 -3.85
N THR A 94 15.63 5.51 -2.64
CA THR A 94 15.62 4.48 -1.59
C THR A 94 14.45 4.63 -0.64
N LEU A 95 14.01 3.52 -0.05
CA LEU A 95 12.98 3.49 0.99
C LEU A 95 13.50 4.08 2.31
N PRO A 96 12.81 5.04 2.93
CA PRO A 96 13.13 5.53 4.27
C PRO A 96 12.52 4.68 5.40
N VAL A 97 11.80 3.62 5.04
CA VAL A 97 11.01 2.78 5.94
C VAL A 97 11.23 1.31 5.59
N SER A 98 11.00 0.43 6.56
CA SER A 98 10.95 -1.01 6.36
C SER A 98 9.50 -1.51 6.40
N VAL A 99 9.23 -2.58 5.67
CA VAL A 99 7.94 -3.28 5.69
C VAL A 99 8.16 -4.66 6.27
N ILE A 100 7.41 -5.02 7.31
CA ILE A 100 7.57 -6.28 8.05
C ILE A 100 6.21 -6.94 8.19
N THR A 101 6.14 -8.27 8.06
CA THR A 101 4.92 -9.02 8.34
C THR A 101 4.62 -9.10 9.84
N THR A 102 3.36 -8.92 10.24
CA THR A 102 2.91 -9.11 11.64
C THR A 102 2.32 -10.50 11.88
N THR A 103 1.90 -11.17 10.81
CA THR A 103 1.44 -12.56 10.76
C THR A 103 2.07 -13.27 9.56
N GLU A 104 1.93 -14.59 9.46
CA GLU A 104 2.11 -15.29 8.19
C GLU A 104 1.23 -14.62 7.12
N SER A 105 1.82 -14.29 5.96
CA SER A 105 1.21 -13.40 4.97
C SER A 105 1.59 -13.78 3.55
N ASP A 106 0.60 -13.82 2.66
CA ASP A 106 0.79 -13.90 1.21
C ASP A 106 0.68 -12.51 0.59
N LEU A 107 1.67 -12.11 -0.19
CA LEU A 107 1.78 -10.77 -0.76
C LEU A 107 1.87 -10.85 -2.28
N LEU A 108 1.23 -9.90 -2.96
CA LEU A 108 1.32 -9.73 -4.41
C LEU A 108 2.13 -8.49 -4.74
N PHE A 109 3.20 -8.63 -5.51
CA PHE A 109 4.04 -7.53 -5.96
C PHE A 109 3.76 -7.17 -7.40
N ILE A 110 3.59 -5.88 -7.67
CA ILE A 110 3.33 -5.31 -8.99
C ILE A 110 4.38 -4.25 -9.30
N ASP A 111 4.93 -4.30 -10.51
CA ASP A 111 5.86 -3.29 -11.02
C ASP A 111 5.10 -2.00 -11.37
N CYS A 112 5.47 -0.89 -10.73
CA CYS A 112 4.78 0.38 -10.96
C CYS A 112 4.99 0.89 -12.40
N HIS A 113 6.13 0.61 -13.03
CA HIS A 113 6.38 1.02 -14.41
C HIS A 113 5.39 0.36 -15.38
N ARG A 114 4.93 -0.86 -15.08
CA ARG A 114 3.93 -1.56 -15.89
C ARG A 114 2.54 -0.92 -15.84
N LEU A 115 2.26 -0.05 -14.88
CA LEU A 115 1.02 0.72 -14.85
C LEU A 115 1.01 1.82 -15.92
N ALA A 116 2.18 2.41 -16.21
CA ALA A 116 2.33 3.53 -17.14
C ALA A 116 2.76 3.12 -18.56
N VAL A 117 3.45 1.99 -18.71
CA VAL A 117 3.96 1.52 -20.01
C VAL A 117 2.81 1.00 -20.90
N PRO A 118 2.80 1.31 -22.21
CA PRO A 118 1.84 0.74 -23.14
C PRO A 118 1.91 -0.78 -23.19
N CYS A 119 0.81 -1.45 -22.88
CA CYS A 119 0.68 -2.87 -23.20
C CYS A 119 0.46 -3.04 -24.71
N THR A 120 1.10 -4.04 -25.31
CA THR A 120 0.94 -4.42 -26.72
C THR A 120 -0.48 -4.89 -27.03
N LYS A 121 -1.22 -5.36 -26.02
CA LYS A 121 -2.66 -5.63 -26.10
C LYS A 121 -3.37 -4.37 -25.64
N ALA A 122 -4.13 -3.73 -26.52
CA ALA A 122 -4.88 -2.48 -26.30
C ALA A 122 -5.85 -2.55 -25.09
N CYS A 123 -5.30 -2.59 -23.87
CA CYS A 123 -6.07 -2.71 -22.64
C CYS A 123 -6.73 -1.37 -22.34
N GLY A 124 -8.05 -1.33 -22.50
CA GLY A 124 -8.90 -0.22 -22.07
C GLY A 124 -8.88 0.02 -20.56
N PHE A 125 -8.36 -0.94 -19.79
CA PHE A 125 -8.28 -0.88 -18.32
C PHE A 125 -7.16 0.00 -17.77
N ARG A 126 -6.24 0.52 -18.61
CA ARG A 126 -5.09 1.30 -18.13
C ARG A 126 -5.48 2.64 -17.52
N SER A 127 -6.33 3.40 -18.21
CA SER A 127 -6.85 4.67 -17.68
C SER A 127 -7.54 4.43 -16.34
N ARG A 128 -8.27 3.31 -16.22
CA ARG A 128 -8.93 2.89 -14.99
C ARG A 128 -7.95 2.56 -13.87
N LEU A 129 -6.91 1.76 -14.13
CA LEU A 129 -5.86 1.45 -13.15
C LEU A 129 -5.15 2.71 -12.65
N ILE A 130 -4.82 3.63 -13.55
CA ILE A 130 -4.18 4.90 -13.19
C ILE A 130 -5.12 5.75 -12.34
N GLN A 131 -6.40 5.84 -12.71
CA GLN A 131 -7.41 6.56 -11.94
C GLN A 131 -7.61 5.94 -10.54
N ASN A 132 -7.68 4.61 -10.45
CA ASN A 132 -7.78 3.89 -9.19
C ASN A 132 -6.54 4.12 -8.32
N MET A 133 -5.32 4.04 -8.90
CA MET A 133 -4.08 4.34 -8.19
C MET A 133 -4.04 5.79 -7.68
N LEU A 134 -4.44 6.76 -8.52
CA LEU A 134 -4.54 8.16 -8.13
C LEU A 134 -5.52 8.35 -6.97
N SER A 135 -6.67 7.67 -7.00
CA SER A 135 -7.64 7.68 -5.90
C SER A 135 -7.03 7.13 -4.62
N ILE A 136 -6.33 5.99 -4.67
CA ILE A 136 -5.68 5.36 -3.50
C ILE A 136 -4.64 6.31 -2.89
N VAL A 137 -3.73 6.85 -3.71
CA VAL A 137 -2.70 7.77 -3.25
C VAL A 137 -3.31 9.04 -2.67
N SER A 138 -4.36 9.57 -3.30
CA SER A 138 -5.08 10.76 -2.83
C SER A 138 -5.74 10.52 -1.47
N THR A 139 -6.44 9.40 -1.30
CA THR A 139 -7.04 9.02 -0.01
C THR A 139 -5.99 8.88 1.08
N LYS A 140 -4.87 8.21 0.80
CA LYS A 140 -3.76 8.07 1.75
C LYS A 140 -3.13 9.43 2.11
N ASN A 141 -3.02 10.35 1.15
CA ASN A 141 -2.52 11.70 1.38
C ASN A 141 -3.48 12.52 2.28
N ILE A 142 -4.79 12.42 2.06
CA ILE A 142 -5.79 13.05 2.94
C ILE A 142 -5.67 12.53 4.38
N LEU A 143 -5.55 11.21 4.56
CA LEU A 143 -5.34 10.60 5.88
C LEU A 143 -4.02 11.04 6.54
N LEU A 144 -2.96 11.19 5.75
CA LEU A 144 -1.68 11.72 6.23
C LEU A 144 -1.83 13.17 6.71
N THR A 145 -2.54 14.01 5.94
CA THR A 145 -2.81 15.40 6.30
C THR A 145 -3.59 15.51 7.62
N GLN A 146 -4.59 14.64 7.84
CA GLN A 146 -5.31 14.56 9.12
C GLN A 146 -4.37 14.18 10.28
N LYS A 147 -3.48 13.20 10.09
CA LYS A 147 -2.47 12.86 11.11
C LYS A 147 -1.58 14.06 11.44
N ILE A 148 -1.10 14.79 10.43
CA ILE A 148 -0.29 16.01 10.63
C ILE A 148 -1.07 17.05 11.44
N GLU A 149 -2.37 17.22 11.18
CA GLU A 149 -3.21 18.15 11.94
C GLU A 149 -3.27 17.78 13.44
N PHE A 150 -3.36 16.49 13.77
CA PHE A 150 -3.33 16.04 15.16
C PHE A 150 -1.96 16.24 15.80
N ILE A 151 -0.87 15.91 15.08
CA ILE A 151 0.49 15.94 15.64
C ILE A 151 1.02 17.36 15.80
N SER A 152 0.50 18.31 15.00
CA SER A 152 0.89 19.73 15.01
C SER A 152 0.29 20.56 16.15
N LYS A 153 -0.65 20.02 16.95
CA LYS A 153 -1.13 20.74 18.15
C LYS A 153 0.00 20.94 19.16
N ARG A 154 -0.04 22.04 19.92
CA ARG A 154 1.12 22.50 20.74
C ARG A 154 1.38 21.59 21.92
N THR A 155 0.32 21.13 22.58
CA THR A 155 0.44 20.27 23.77
C THR A 155 -0.11 18.88 23.55
N THR A 156 0.40 17.87 24.25
CA THR A 156 -0.11 16.49 24.18
C THR A 156 -1.61 16.42 24.46
N ARG A 157 -2.12 17.24 25.40
CA ARG A 157 -3.55 17.32 25.70
C ARG A 157 -4.35 17.76 24.47
N GLU A 158 -3.89 18.78 23.75
CA GLU A 158 -4.57 19.24 22.53
C GLU A 158 -4.51 18.19 21.40
N LYS A 159 -3.39 17.47 21.25
CA LYS A 159 -3.27 16.37 20.28
C LYS A 159 -4.32 15.29 20.55
N LEU A 160 -4.46 14.89 21.82
CA LEU A 160 -5.45 13.90 22.25
C LEU A 160 -6.88 14.39 22.03
N LEU A 161 -7.20 15.64 22.40
CA LEU A 161 -8.53 16.22 22.19
C LEU A 161 -8.89 16.29 20.70
N ALA A 162 -7.96 16.70 19.84
CA ALA A 162 -8.17 16.76 18.39
C ALA A 162 -8.45 15.36 17.80
N TYR A 163 -7.64 14.36 18.18
CA TYR A 163 -7.84 12.98 17.74
C TYR A 163 -9.19 12.43 18.21
N LEU A 164 -9.50 12.51 19.51
CA LEU A 164 -10.75 11.99 20.07
C LEU A 164 -11.98 12.70 19.49
N SER A 165 -11.89 14.01 19.22
CA SER A 165 -12.98 14.75 18.56
C SER A 165 -13.20 14.30 17.12
N ALA A 166 -12.13 13.96 16.39
CA ALA A 166 -12.24 13.43 15.04
C ALA A 166 -12.84 12.02 15.02
N GLU A 167 -12.47 11.15 15.97
CA GLU A 167 -13.07 9.82 16.12
C GLU A 167 -14.54 9.90 16.52
N ALA A 168 -14.91 10.82 17.42
CA ALA A 168 -16.31 11.03 17.81
C ALA A 168 -17.22 11.47 16.65
N LYS A 169 -16.67 12.08 15.58
CA LYS A 169 -17.44 12.45 14.38
C LYS A 169 -17.67 11.29 13.40
N LYS A 170 -16.92 10.19 13.55
CA LYS A 170 -17.03 9.01 12.69
C LYS A 170 -18.01 7.96 13.25
N ALA A 171 -18.27 8.02 14.57
CA ALA A 171 -19.23 7.19 15.28
C ALA A 171 -20.66 7.72 15.12
#